data_AF-A0A535QBW7-F1
#
_entry.id   AF-A0A535QBW7-F1
#
_cell.length_a   1.000
_cell.length_b   1.000
_cell.length_c   1.000
_cell.angle_alpha   90.00
_cell.angle_beta   90.00
_cell.angle_gamma   90.00
#
_symmetry.space_group_name_H-M   'P 1'
#
loop_
_entity.id
_entity.type
_entity.pdbx_description
1 polymer ?
#
loop_
_entity_poly.entity_id
_entity_poly.type
_entity_poly.pdbx_seq_one_letter_code
_entity_poly.pdbx_strand_id
1 'polypeptide(L)'
;MAGHRPNGQASEPPVRIETREELVYLLGEACEIEHGLLCEYLYAQFSLKRSGDEGVSPNELEHMQAWETTLIDIAKQEMLHLALATNILTAVGAAPHFERPNFPILTRWYPPDVQIALVPFGERALRHFMYLERPEGMSLDDAEGFGHVGRMEPLRVDDPQLTPGPEEWRTVGHLYRGIEAGLAHLVNRYGEEAVFIGPPRAQATTEIFEWPELTAVTDLASASRAIEVIVEQGEGARGDWVDSHFGRFVGVLEDFLAVRRLNPSFDPARPVIPVYVHEPPDVDDPVLIEEPLTRRVGDLFSAVYEVTLQLQSRYFVHHGETLEELDTLAKTVKHLMNWVMRNLGPVMTAL
;
A
#
# COMPACT_ATOMS: atom_id res chain seq x y z
N MET A 1 38.44 0.70 -6.47
CA MET A 1 38.58 1.90 -5.63
C MET A 1 37.22 2.14 -4.99
N ALA A 2 37.11 1.94 -3.67
CA ALA A 2 35.85 2.05 -2.95
C ALA A 2 35.51 3.54 -2.77
N GLY A 3 34.39 3.96 -3.38
CA GLY A 3 33.83 5.30 -3.19
C GLY A 3 33.33 5.45 -1.77
N HIS A 4 33.72 6.55 -1.13
CA HIS A 4 33.30 6.95 0.20
C HIS A 4 31.78 7.26 0.16
N ARG A 5 30.97 6.45 0.86
CA ARG A 5 29.53 6.73 1.03
C ARG A 5 29.36 7.81 2.11
N PRO A 6 28.45 8.79 1.94
CA PRO A 6 28.16 9.76 2.99
C PRO A 6 27.55 9.07 4.22
N ASN A 7 27.85 9.61 5.39
CA ASN A 7 27.49 9.09 6.71
C ASN A 7 25.99 8.75 6.85
N GLY A 8 25.69 7.53 7.29
CA GLY A 8 24.39 7.17 7.89
C GLY A 8 23.55 6.13 7.14
N GLN A 9 23.83 5.85 5.86
CA GLN A 9 23.05 4.85 5.11
C GLN A 9 23.56 3.43 5.41
N ALA A 10 22.72 2.62 6.05
CA ALA A 10 22.96 1.18 6.09
C ALA A 10 22.94 0.62 4.65
N SER A 11 23.87 -0.27 4.31
CA SER A 11 23.82 -0.92 2.99
C SER A 11 22.72 -1.95 3.00
N GLU A 12 21.71 -1.77 2.15
CA GLU A 12 20.69 -2.79 1.93
C GLU A 12 21.27 -3.93 1.06
N PRO A 13 20.91 -5.20 1.34
CA PRO A 13 21.38 -6.32 0.54
C PRO A 13 20.76 -6.29 -0.86
N PRO A 14 21.45 -6.73 -1.92
CA PRO A 14 20.84 -6.72 -3.25
C PRO A 14 19.72 -7.76 -3.33
N VAL A 15 18.52 -7.32 -3.73
CA VAL A 15 17.43 -8.22 -4.15
C VAL A 15 17.84 -8.92 -5.45
N ARG A 16 17.85 -10.26 -5.45
CA ARG A 16 18.25 -11.05 -6.63
C ARG A 16 17.03 -11.64 -7.32
N ILE A 17 16.87 -11.34 -8.60
CA ILE A 17 15.86 -11.92 -9.49
C ILE A 17 16.57 -12.52 -10.69
N GLU A 18 16.57 -13.84 -10.80
CA GLU A 18 17.22 -14.61 -11.86
C GLU A 18 16.19 -15.22 -12.84
N THR A 19 14.94 -15.35 -12.39
CA THR A 19 13.84 -15.98 -13.12
C THR A 19 12.60 -15.09 -13.17
N ARG A 20 11.74 -15.36 -14.16
CA ARG A 20 10.42 -14.72 -14.24
C ARG A 20 9.52 -15.09 -13.06
N GLU A 21 9.67 -16.28 -12.49
CA GLU A 21 8.87 -16.73 -11.35
C GLU A 21 9.16 -15.89 -10.11
N GLU A 22 10.43 -15.64 -9.80
CA GLU A 22 10.86 -14.74 -8.71
C GLU A 22 10.39 -13.30 -8.95
N LEU A 23 10.45 -12.81 -10.20
CA LEU A 23 9.93 -11.49 -10.54
C LEU A 23 8.42 -11.39 -10.26
N VAL A 24 7.65 -12.39 -10.67
CA VAL A 24 6.19 -12.43 -10.46
C VAL A 24 5.86 -12.53 -8.98
N TYR A 25 6.63 -13.30 -8.21
CA TYR A 25 6.49 -13.38 -6.76
C TYR A 25 6.68 -12.00 -6.10
N LEU A 26 7.79 -11.31 -6.38
CA LEU A 26 8.08 -10.00 -5.78
C LEU A 26 7.13 -8.89 -6.24
N LEU A 27 6.64 -8.94 -7.49
CA LEU A 27 5.58 -8.04 -7.95
C LEU A 27 4.24 -8.33 -7.26
N GLY A 28 3.94 -9.60 -6.95
CA GLY A 28 2.80 -9.97 -6.12
C GLY A 28 2.91 -9.37 -4.72
N GLU A 29 4.07 -9.53 -4.06
CA GLU A 29 4.35 -8.90 -2.76
C GLU A 29 4.22 -7.37 -2.83
N ALA A 30 4.73 -6.73 -3.90
CA ALA A 30 4.58 -5.29 -4.11
C ALA A 30 3.10 -4.88 -4.17
N CYS A 31 2.27 -5.57 -4.96
CA CYS A 31 0.83 -5.31 -4.99
C CYS A 31 0.16 -5.47 -3.62
N GLU A 32 0.55 -6.48 -2.84
CA GLU A 32 0.00 -6.68 -1.50
C GLU A 32 0.37 -5.55 -0.53
N ILE A 33 1.59 -5.02 -0.63
CA ILE A 33 2.07 -3.88 0.15
C ILE A 33 1.27 -2.63 -0.19
N GLU A 34 1.20 -2.25 -1.47
CA GLU A 34 0.43 -1.05 -1.88
C GLU A 34 -1.02 -1.13 -1.40
N HIS A 35 -1.63 -2.32 -1.54
CA HIS A 35 -2.99 -2.54 -1.09
C HIS A 35 -3.12 -2.49 0.44
N GLY A 36 -2.14 -3.07 1.16
CA GLY A 36 -2.07 -3.05 2.62
C GLY A 36 -1.96 -1.62 3.17
N LEU A 37 -1.02 -0.84 2.66
CA LEU A 37 -0.79 0.56 3.01
C LEU A 37 -2.03 1.41 2.74
N LEU A 38 -2.63 1.25 1.55
CA LEU A 38 -3.91 1.88 1.21
C LEU A 38 -4.99 1.64 2.28
N CYS A 39 -5.22 0.39 2.64
CA CYS A 39 -6.24 0.03 3.64
C CYS A 39 -5.91 0.58 5.03
N GLU A 40 -4.64 0.55 5.43
CA GLU A 40 -4.18 1.09 6.71
C GLU A 40 -4.41 2.60 6.82
N TYR A 41 -4.05 3.35 5.77
CA TYR A 41 -4.25 4.80 5.73
C TYR A 41 -5.73 5.18 5.72
N LEU A 42 -6.56 4.43 4.97
CA LEU A 42 -8.01 4.61 4.98
C LEU A 42 -8.61 4.29 6.36
N TYR A 43 -8.12 3.29 7.08
CA TYR A 43 -8.59 2.98 8.42
C TYR A 43 -8.33 4.13 9.40
N ALA A 44 -7.11 4.69 9.41
CA ALA A 44 -6.80 5.87 10.20
C ALA A 44 -7.67 7.06 9.78
N GLN A 45 -7.82 7.31 8.49
CA GLN A 45 -8.67 8.36 7.97
C GLN A 45 -10.14 8.22 8.41
N PHE A 46 -10.72 7.03 8.35
CA PHE A 46 -12.10 6.77 8.79
C PHE A 46 -12.29 6.88 10.30
N SER A 47 -11.22 6.72 11.08
CA SER A 47 -11.28 6.86 12.55
C SER A 47 -11.37 8.32 13.02
N LEU A 48 -11.05 9.30 12.17
CA LEU A 48 -11.13 10.72 12.55
C LEU A 48 -12.56 11.12 12.96
N LYS A 49 -12.67 11.87 14.06
CA LYS A 49 -13.87 12.62 14.44
C LYS A 49 -14.17 13.69 13.38
N ARG A 50 -15.44 14.04 13.21
CA ARG A 50 -15.93 14.82 12.06
C ARG A 50 -16.73 16.06 12.42
N SER A 51 -17.16 16.20 13.68
CA SER A 51 -17.92 17.37 14.11
C SER A 51 -17.56 17.80 15.53
N GLY A 52 -17.92 19.04 15.87
CA GLY A 52 -17.73 19.55 17.23
C GLY A 52 -18.56 18.82 18.29
N ASP A 53 -19.61 18.11 17.89
CA ASP A 53 -20.41 17.26 18.79
C ASP A 53 -19.59 16.05 19.31
N GLU A 54 -18.49 15.71 18.63
CA GLU A 54 -17.53 14.66 19.03
C GLU A 54 -16.43 15.18 19.98
N GLY A 55 -16.59 16.39 20.51
CA GLY A 55 -15.73 16.96 21.54
C GLY A 55 -14.45 17.61 21.04
N VAL A 56 -14.42 18.06 19.78
CA VAL A 56 -13.32 18.84 19.19
C VAL A 56 -13.75 20.28 18.95
N SER A 57 -12.84 21.24 19.17
CA SER A 57 -13.11 22.66 18.90
C SER A 57 -13.13 22.94 17.39
N PRO A 58 -13.74 24.06 16.95
CA PRO A 58 -13.73 24.44 15.53
C PRO A 58 -12.31 24.58 14.94
N ASN A 59 -11.35 25.07 15.72
CA ASN A 59 -9.96 25.20 15.28
C ASN A 59 -9.29 23.83 15.11
N GLU A 60 -9.46 22.93 16.09
CA GLU A 60 -8.95 21.55 15.98
C GLU A 60 -9.57 20.80 14.79
N LEU A 61 -10.86 21.03 14.53
CA LEU A 61 -11.55 20.43 13.39
C LEU A 61 -10.99 20.89 12.04
N GLU A 62 -10.55 22.15 11.92
CA GLU A 62 -9.89 22.66 10.70
C GLU A 62 -8.56 21.93 10.43
N HIS A 63 -7.73 21.75 11.46
CA HIS A 63 -6.51 20.94 11.36
C HIS A 63 -6.82 19.50 10.95
N MET A 64 -7.82 18.87 11.59
CA MET A 64 -8.22 17.50 11.27
C MET A 64 -8.72 17.33 9.84
N GLN A 65 -9.44 18.31 9.29
CA GLN A 65 -9.88 18.29 7.89
C GLN A 65 -8.72 18.40 6.91
N ALA A 66 -7.68 19.18 7.25
CA ALA A 66 -6.45 19.25 6.47
C ALA A 66 -5.67 17.91 6.50
N TRP A 67 -5.57 17.28 7.67
CA TRP A 67 -4.98 15.95 7.80
C TRP A 67 -5.76 14.90 7.03
N GLU A 68 -7.10 14.89 7.15
CA GLU A 68 -7.98 14.00 6.40
C GLU A 68 -7.76 14.12 4.90
N THR A 69 -7.68 15.35 4.38
CA THR A 69 -7.41 15.62 2.97
C THR A 69 -6.06 15.03 2.56
N THR A 70 -5.03 15.22 3.39
CA THR A 70 -3.69 14.67 3.15
C THR A 70 -3.72 13.14 3.07
N LEU A 71 -4.36 12.45 4.03
CA LEU A 71 -4.47 11.00 4.03
C LEU A 71 -5.26 10.47 2.83
N ILE A 72 -6.35 11.15 2.43
CA ILE A 72 -7.15 10.76 1.26
C ILE A 72 -6.30 10.85 -0.01
N ASP A 73 -5.49 11.90 -0.14
CA ASP A 73 -4.67 12.08 -1.33
C ASP A 73 -3.51 11.09 -1.39
N ILE A 74 -2.88 10.74 -0.26
CA ILE A 74 -1.91 9.63 -0.19
C ILE A 74 -2.58 8.30 -0.55
N ALA A 75 -3.75 8.00 0.02
CA ALA A 75 -4.49 6.77 -0.31
C ALA A 75 -4.82 6.67 -1.81
N LYS A 76 -5.13 7.77 -2.50
CA LYS A 76 -5.31 7.75 -3.96
C LYS A 76 -4.00 7.44 -4.70
N GLN A 77 -2.87 7.90 -4.20
CA GLN A 77 -1.56 7.56 -4.75
C GLN A 77 -1.25 6.07 -4.55
N GLU A 78 -1.59 5.47 -3.40
CA GLU A 78 -1.47 4.02 -3.24
C GLU A 78 -2.37 3.22 -4.19
N MET A 79 -3.58 3.73 -4.51
CA MET A 79 -4.42 3.12 -5.56
C MET A 79 -3.74 3.19 -6.94
N LEU A 80 -3.07 4.31 -7.24
CA LEU A 80 -2.27 4.48 -8.46
C LEU A 80 -1.07 3.52 -8.46
N HIS A 81 -0.37 3.37 -7.34
CA HIS A 81 0.77 2.47 -7.20
C HIS A 81 0.36 1.02 -7.41
N LEU A 82 -0.73 0.58 -6.80
CA LEU A 82 -1.29 -0.75 -7.03
C LEU A 82 -1.64 -0.98 -8.50
N ALA A 83 -2.22 0.02 -9.17
CA ALA A 83 -2.52 -0.06 -10.60
C ALA A 83 -1.26 -0.16 -11.47
N LEU A 84 -0.20 0.61 -11.14
CA LEU A 84 1.09 0.56 -11.83
C LEU A 84 1.83 -0.77 -11.60
N ALA A 85 1.89 -1.25 -10.36
CA ALA A 85 2.45 -2.57 -10.03
C ALA A 85 1.70 -3.69 -10.76
N THR A 86 0.36 -3.60 -10.80
CA THR A 86 -0.49 -4.53 -11.57
C THR A 86 -0.22 -4.43 -13.07
N ASN A 87 -0.04 -3.23 -13.63
CA ASN A 87 0.36 -3.06 -15.03
C ASN A 87 1.68 -3.77 -15.35
N ILE A 88 2.69 -3.65 -14.48
CA ILE A 88 3.98 -4.34 -14.66
C ILE A 88 3.76 -5.86 -14.60
N LEU A 89 3.01 -6.34 -13.61
CA LEU A 89 2.71 -7.75 -13.40
C LEU A 89 1.99 -8.38 -14.60
N THR A 90 0.96 -7.70 -15.14
CA THR A 90 0.25 -8.18 -16.32
C THR A 90 1.07 -8.05 -17.60
N ALA A 91 1.94 -7.02 -17.72
CA ALA A 91 2.82 -6.85 -18.88
C ALA A 91 3.86 -7.96 -19.00
N VAL A 92 4.36 -8.49 -17.87
CA VAL A 92 5.23 -9.69 -17.90
C VAL A 92 4.44 -10.98 -18.08
N GLY A 93 3.11 -10.92 -18.20
CA GLY A 93 2.21 -12.03 -18.50
C GLY A 93 1.70 -12.80 -17.28
N ALA A 94 1.77 -12.21 -16.08
CA ALA A 94 1.10 -12.77 -14.91
C ALA A 94 -0.34 -12.26 -14.80
N ALA A 95 -1.14 -12.90 -13.95
CA ALA A 95 -2.48 -12.42 -13.63
C ALA A 95 -2.38 -11.17 -12.71
N PRO A 96 -3.37 -10.26 -12.72
CA PRO A 96 -3.42 -9.18 -11.74
C PRO A 96 -3.52 -9.75 -10.31
N HIS A 97 -2.91 -9.05 -9.35
CA HIS A 97 -2.88 -9.48 -7.95
C HIS A 97 -3.53 -8.42 -7.06
N PHE A 98 -4.75 -8.68 -6.61
CA PHE A 98 -5.51 -7.82 -5.69
C PHE A 98 -5.77 -8.49 -4.33
N GLU A 99 -5.36 -9.75 -4.19
CA GLU A 99 -5.42 -10.48 -2.93
C GLU A 99 -4.30 -9.99 -2.00
N ARG A 100 -4.51 -10.14 -0.68
CA ARG A 100 -3.52 -9.82 0.35
C ARG A 100 -3.83 -10.60 1.63
N PRO A 101 -2.84 -10.89 2.50
CA PRO A 101 -3.08 -11.52 3.79
C PRO A 101 -4.01 -10.69 4.69
N ASN A 102 -4.69 -11.29 5.66
CA ASN A 102 -5.56 -10.52 6.56
C ASN A 102 -4.75 -9.63 7.53
N PHE A 103 -5.37 -8.56 8.05
CA PHE A 103 -4.71 -7.68 9.03
C PHE A 103 -4.71 -8.33 10.42
N PRO A 104 -3.71 -8.04 11.29
CA PRO A 104 -2.45 -7.40 10.95
C PRO A 104 -1.63 -8.32 10.04
N ILE A 105 -0.98 -7.75 9.02
CA ILE A 105 -0.10 -8.54 8.16
C ILE A 105 1.23 -8.68 8.88
N LEU A 106 1.46 -9.86 9.45
CA LEU A 106 2.63 -10.18 10.25
C LEU A 106 3.80 -10.66 9.38
N THR A 107 5.00 -10.52 9.94
CA THR A 107 6.33 -10.85 9.39
C THR A 107 6.52 -12.27 8.83
N ARG A 108 5.50 -13.14 8.90
CA ARG A 108 5.51 -14.45 8.24
C ARG A 108 5.44 -14.33 6.71
N TRP A 109 4.95 -13.19 6.19
CA TRP A 109 4.74 -12.94 4.76
C TRP A 109 5.71 -11.92 4.15
N TYR A 110 6.32 -11.06 4.96
CA TYR A 110 7.20 -9.97 4.52
C TYR A 110 8.48 -9.94 5.36
N PRO A 111 9.50 -9.17 4.96
CA PRO A 111 10.67 -8.95 5.79
C PRO A 111 10.28 -8.54 7.23
N PRO A 112 11.05 -8.95 8.26
CA PRO A 112 10.71 -8.71 9.66
C PRO A 112 10.49 -7.24 10.04
N ASP A 113 11.04 -6.36 9.22
CA ASP A 113 11.03 -4.91 9.37
C ASP A 113 9.78 -4.27 8.75
N VAL A 114 8.84 -5.05 8.22
CA VAL A 114 7.59 -4.57 7.60
C VAL A 114 6.40 -5.24 8.27
N GLN A 115 5.62 -4.44 8.99
CA GLN A 115 4.36 -4.82 9.60
C GLN A 115 3.30 -3.83 9.12
N ILE A 116 2.19 -4.33 8.58
CA ILE A 116 1.07 -3.49 8.15
C ILE A 116 -0.10 -3.79 9.09
N ALA A 117 -0.60 -2.76 9.78
CA ALA A 117 -1.64 -2.95 10.79
C ALA A 117 -2.62 -1.78 10.83
N LEU A 118 -3.89 -2.11 11.08
CA LEU A 118 -4.94 -1.10 11.22
C LEU A 118 -4.80 -0.37 12.56
N VAL A 119 -4.37 0.90 12.50
CA VAL A 119 -4.22 1.78 13.66
C VAL A 119 -5.11 3.02 13.51
N PRO A 120 -5.93 3.38 14.52
CA PRO A 120 -6.67 4.65 14.49
C PRO A 120 -5.72 5.85 14.39
N PHE A 121 -6.19 6.95 13.80
CA PHE A 121 -5.40 8.15 13.60
C PHE A 121 -4.85 8.70 14.92
N GLY A 122 -3.57 9.05 14.92
CA GLY A 122 -2.89 9.64 16.06
C GLY A 122 -1.38 9.49 15.91
N GLU A 123 -0.64 9.91 16.94
CA GLU A 123 0.82 9.88 16.91
C GLU A 123 1.40 8.50 16.57
N ARG A 124 0.81 7.43 17.14
CA ARG A 124 1.27 6.07 16.89
C ARG A 124 1.12 5.68 15.41
N ALA A 125 -0.03 5.96 14.81
CA ALA A 125 -0.26 5.67 13.39
C ALA A 125 0.66 6.51 12.50
N LEU A 126 0.77 7.81 12.75
CA LEU A 126 1.61 8.70 11.94
C LEU A 126 3.10 8.32 11.97
N ARG A 127 3.62 7.93 13.14
CA ARG A 127 4.99 7.43 13.26
C ARG A 127 5.19 6.10 12.53
N HIS A 128 4.18 5.23 12.57
CA HIS A 128 4.22 3.96 11.84
C HIS A 128 4.18 4.17 10.32
N PHE A 129 3.33 5.07 9.83
CA PHE A 129 3.29 5.43 8.41
C PHE A 129 4.62 6.03 7.94
N MET A 130 5.21 6.93 8.72
CA MET A 130 6.55 7.46 8.43
C MET A 130 7.61 6.37 8.36
N TYR A 131 7.50 5.33 9.18
CA TYR A 131 8.42 4.21 9.14
C TYR A 131 8.25 3.38 7.88
N LEU A 132 7.03 3.09 7.45
CA LEU A 132 6.74 2.32 6.23
C LEU A 132 7.19 3.09 4.97
N GLU A 133 6.96 4.40 4.93
CA GLU A 133 7.31 5.29 3.80
C GLU A 133 8.76 5.79 3.81
N ARG A 134 9.57 5.38 4.80
CA ARG A 134 10.91 5.97 4.99
C ARG A 134 11.78 5.74 3.74
N PRO A 135 12.57 6.75 3.34
CA PRO A 135 13.53 6.58 2.25
C PRO A 135 14.53 5.46 2.48
N GLU A 136 14.90 4.78 1.39
CA GLU A 136 15.95 3.76 1.37
C GLU A 136 17.22 4.23 2.13
N GLY A 137 17.72 3.37 3.01
CA GLY A 137 18.89 3.65 3.84
C GLY A 137 18.66 4.65 4.99
N MET A 138 17.44 5.19 5.18
CA MET A 138 17.11 6.01 6.34
C MET A 138 16.89 5.12 7.58
N SER A 139 17.66 5.39 8.63
CA SER A 139 17.42 4.78 9.95
C SER A 139 16.29 5.54 10.64
N LEU A 140 15.15 4.87 10.80
CA LEU A 140 14.02 5.36 11.59
C LEU A 140 13.48 4.21 12.43
N ASP A 141 13.19 4.47 13.70
CA ASP A 141 12.53 3.50 14.57
C ASP A 141 11.02 3.56 14.33
N ASP A 142 10.38 2.40 14.31
CA ASP A 142 8.92 2.30 14.23
C ASP A 142 8.25 2.74 15.55
N ALA A 143 6.94 2.95 15.52
CA ALA A 143 6.14 3.30 16.69
C ALA A 143 6.14 2.18 17.75
N GLU A 144 5.90 2.57 19.01
CA GLU A 144 5.82 1.63 20.12
C GLU A 144 4.76 0.54 19.86
N GLY A 145 5.15 -0.73 20.00
CA GLY A 145 4.29 -1.90 19.74
C GLY A 145 4.52 -2.57 18.38
N PHE A 146 5.29 -1.95 17.49
CA PHE A 146 5.69 -2.51 16.18
C PHE A 146 7.14 -3.05 16.19
N GLY A 147 7.64 -3.42 17.37
CA GLY A 147 8.98 -3.99 17.51
C GLY A 147 9.13 -5.30 16.75
N HIS A 148 10.34 -5.60 16.27
CA HIS A 148 10.63 -6.76 15.42
C HIS A 148 10.11 -8.05 16.06
N VAL A 149 9.04 -8.61 15.49
CA VAL A 149 8.60 -9.96 15.83
C VAL A 149 9.65 -10.88 15.22
N GLY A 150 10.47 -11.47 16.10
CA GLY A 150 11.75 -12.08 15.77
C GLY A 150 11.76 -12.92 14.49
N ARG A 151 12.89 -12.89 13.77
CA ARG A 151 13.12 -13.66 12.54
C ARG A 151 12.50 -15.06 12.64
N MET A 152 11.50 -15.32 11.82
CA MET A 152 11.22 -16.69 11.40
C MET A 152 12.40 -17.11 10.52
N GLU A 153 13.47 -17.56 11.16
CA GLU A 153 14.57 -18.21 10.47
C GLU A 153 13.95 -19.39 9.68
N PRO A 154 14.09 -19.42 8.34
CA PRO A 154 13.78 -20.63 7.61
C PRO A 154 14.50 -21.78 8.30
N LEU A 155 13.86 -22.95 8.40
CA LEU A 155 14.49 -24.15 8.93
C LEU A 155 15.68 -24.55 8.02
N ARG A 156 16.84 -23.92 8.23
CA ARG A 156 18.17 -24.14 7.64
C ARG A 156 18.25 -24.22 6.11
N VAL A 157 18.91 -23.20 5.53
CA VAL A 157 19.43 -23.16 4.15
C VAL A 157 20.85 -23.72 4.13
N ASP A 158 21.03 -24.89 3.52
CA ASP A 158 22.30 -25.37 2.93
C ASP A 158 22.08 -25.91 1.50
N ASP A 159 20.91 -25.67 0.91
CA ASP A 159 20.56 -26.08 -0.46
C ASP A 159 20.36 -24.82 -1.31
N PRO A 160 21.03 -24.66 -2.47
CA PRO A 160 20.63 -23.63 -3.44
C PRO A 160 19.15 -23.83 -3.74
N GLN A 161 18.31 -22.90 -3.26
CA GLN A 161 16.87 -22.97 -3.44
C GLN A 161 16.57 -23.16 -4.93
N LEU A 162 15.96 -24.31 -5.26
CA LEU A 162 15.50 -24.63 -6.61
C LEU A 162 14.17 -23.95 -6.94
N THR A 163 13.51 -23.36 -5.94
CA THR A 163 12.22 -22.68 -5.99
C THR A 163 12.39 -21.25 -5.47
N PRO A 164 11.60 -20.26 -5.95
CA PRO A 164 11.63 -18.90 -5.42
C PRO A 164 11.45 -18.89 -3.90
N GLY A 165 12.27 -18.11 -3.20
CA GLY A 165 12.17 -17.88 -1.77
C GLY A 165 12.10 -16.38 -1.44
N PRO A 166 11.81 -16.03 -0.18
CA PRO A 166 11.73 -14.64 0.24
C PRO A 166 13.09 -13.96 0.12
N GLU A 167 13.14 -12.86 -0.64
CA GLU A 167 14.32 -11.99 -0.73
C GLU A 167 14.30 -10.96 0.42
N GLU A 168 15.47 -10.62 0.96
CA GLU A 168 15.56 -9.63 2.03
C GLU A 168 15.54 -8.20 1.45
N TRP A 169 14.41 -7.51 1.56
CA TRP A 169 14.30 -6.06 1.34
C TRP A 169 13.89 -5.34 2.64
N ARG A 170 14.08 -4.01 2.74
CA ARG A 170 13.89 -3.26 4.00
C ARG A 170 12.96 -2.06 3.89
N THR A 171 12.85 -1.45 2.72
CA THR A 171 11.89 -0.38 2.41
C THR A 171 11.14 -0.70 1.13
N VAL A 172 10.00 -0.05 0.91
CA VAL A 172 9.22 -0.17 -0.33
C VAL A 172 10.06 0.25 -1.53
N GLY A 173 10.83 1.35 -1.42
CA GLY A 173 11.75 1.79 -2.46
C GLY A 173 12.80 0.73 -2.83
N HIS A 174 13.36 0.04 -1.83
CA HIS A 174 14.32 -1.04 -2.08
C HIS A 174 13.69 -2.22 -2.83
N LEU A 175 12.47 -2.65 -2.47
CA LEU A 175 11.74 -3.69 -3.19
C LEU A 175 11.62 -3.33 -4.68
N TYR A 176 11.14 -2.12 -5.00
CA TYR A 176 10.95 -1.70 -6.38
C TYR A 176 12.26 -1.52 -7.15
N ARG A 177 13.33 -1.05 -6.51
CA ARG A 177 14.67 -1.01 -7.12
C ARG A 177 15.19 -2.41 -7.43
N GLY A 178 14.91 -3.38 -6.55
CA GLY A 178 15.15 -4.79 -6.79
C GLY A 178 14.42 -5.30 -8.03
N ILE A 179 13.11 -5.02 -8.12
CA ILE A 179 12.26 -5.37 -9.27
C ILE A 179 12.78 -4.73 -10.56
N GLU A 180 13.15 -3.45 -10.55
CA GLU A 180 13.71 -2.72 -11.70
C GLU A 180 15.01 -3.39 -12.19
N ALA A 181 15.92 -3.73 -11.27
CA ALA A 181 17.17 -4.43 -11.58
C ALA A 181 16.91 -5.84 -12.13
N GLY A 182 15.92 -6.56 -11.56
CA GLY A 182 15.49 -7.87 -12.01
C GLY A 182 14.91 -7.85 -13.43
N LEU A 183 14.03 -6.89 -13.74
CA LEU A 183 13.52 -6.66 -15.08
C LEU A 183 14.65 -6.42 -16.08
N ALA A 184 15.59 -5.52 -15.75
CA ALA A 184 16.73 -5.24 -16.61
C ALA A 184 17.62 -6.48 -16.84
N HIS A 185 17.85 -7.29 -15.79
CA HIS A 185 18.58 -8.55 -15.89
C HIS A 185 17.89 -9.54 -16.85
N LEU A 186 16.59 -9.76 -16.67
CA LEU A 186 15.82 -10.69 -17.48
C LEU A 186 15.74 -10.23 -18.95
N VAL A 187 15.57 -8.93 -19.19
CA VAL A 187 15.57 -8.36 -20.55
C VAL A 187 16.94 -8.53 -21.22
N ASN A 188 18.04 -8.31 -20.50
CA ASN A 188 19.38 -8.56 -21.03
C ASN A 188 19.62 -10.04 -21.35
N ARG A 189 19.01 -10.95 -20.57
CA ARG A 189 19.18 -12.41 -20.73
C ARG A 189 18.30 -13.00 -21.84
N TYR A 190 17.05 -12.59 -21.92
CA TYR A 190 16.03 -13.22 -22.78
C TYR A 190 15.56 -12.34 -23.94
N GLY A 191 15.84 -11.04 -23.89
CA GLY A 191 15.27 -10.05 -24.81
C GLY A 191 13.93 -9.51 -24.32
N GLU A 192 13.62 -8.27 -24.69
CA GLU A 192 12.43 -7.55 -24.20
C GLU A 192 11.11 -8.23 -24.58
N GLU A 193 10.98 -8.66 -25.84
CA GLU A 193 9.80 -9.40 -26.34
C GLU A 193 9.54 -10.72 -25.59
N ALA A 194 10.57 -11.32 -24.99
CA ALA A 194 10.46 -12.55 -24.23
C ALA A 194 10.10 -12.32 -22.75
N VAL A 195 10.29 -11.09 -22.25
CA VAL A 195 9.94 -10.70 -20.88
C VAL A 195 8.52 -10.11 -20.84
N PHE A 196 8.22 -9.18 -21.74
CA PHE A 196 6.93 -8.49 -21.82
C PHE A 196 5.94 -9.23 -22.73
N ILE A 197 5.52 -10.41 -22.26
CA ILE A 197 4.66 -11.35 -23.00
C ILE A 197 3.15 -11.18 -22.71
N GLY A 198 2.80 -10.20 -21.88
CA GLY A 198 1.44 -9.93 -21.44
C GLY A 198 0.50 -9.46 -22.56
N PRO A 199 -0.82 -9.62 -22.39
CA PRO A 199 -1.79 -9.06 -23.31
C PRO A 199 -1.71 -7.51 -23.30
N PRO A 200 -1.55 -6.83 -24.45
CA PRO A 200 -1.43 -5.36 -24.48
C PRO A 200 -2.65 -4.61 -23.95
N ARG A 201 -3.80 -5.28 -23.87
CA ARG A 201 -5.04 -4.72 -23.34
C ARG A 201 -5.17 -4.85 -21.83
N ALA A 202 -4.39 -5.72 -21.17
CA ALA A 202 -4.47 -5.95 -19.73
C ALA A 202 -3.72 -4.84 -18.96
N GLN A 203 -4.04 -3.58 -19.24
CA GLN A 203 -3.38 -2.39 -18.73
C GLN A 203 -4.43 -1.36 -18.30
N ALA A 204 -4.28 -0.80 -17.11
CA ALA A 204 -5.00 0.38 -16.67
C ALA A 204 -4.26 1.63 -17.16
N THR A 205 -4.98 2.61 -17.69
CA THR A 205 -4.36 3.79 -18.31
C THR A 205 -5.10 5.08 -17.97
N THR A 206 -4.41 6.21 -18.18
CA THR A 206 -4.94 7.57 -17.98
C THR A 206 -6.23 7.84 -18.74
N GLU A 207 -6.48 7.20 -19.89
CA GLU A 207 -7.69 7.43 -20.67
C GLU A 207 -8.96 6.97 -19.94
N ILE A 208 -8.83 6.03 -19.00
CA ILE A 208 -9.95 5.43 -18.26
C ILE A 208 -9.97 5.91 -16.81
N PHE A 209 -8.81 5.99 -16.17
CA PHE A 209 -8.69 6.32 -14.75
C PHE A 209 -8.33 7.78 -14.48
N GLU A 210 -7.96 8.55 -15.50
CA GLU A 210 -7.76 10.00 -15.44
C GLU A 210 -6.57 10.43 -14.56
N TRP A 211 -5.66 9.50 -14.23
CA TRP A 211 -4.36 9.77 -13.62
C TRP A 211 -3.28 9.92 -14.69
N PRO A 212 -2.66 11.10 -14.85
CA PRO A 212 -1.63 11.34 -15.88
C PRO A 212 -0.44 10.37 -15.83
N GLU A 213 -0.08 9.92 -14.63
CA GLU A 213 1.04 9.03 -14.37
C GLU A 213 0.74 7.57 -14.71
N LEU A 214 -0.55 7.19 -14.77
CA LEU A 214 -0.99 5.83 -15.06
C LEU A 214 -0.87 5.55 -16.56
N THR A 215 0.31 5.11 -16.96
CA THR A 215 0.63 4.76 -18.35
C THR A 215 0.75 3.24 -18.52
N ALA A 216 0.47 2.77 -19.73
CA ALA A 216 0.64 1.35 -20.07
C ALA A 216 2.12 0.96 -19.99
N VAL A 217 2.39 -0.21 -19.42
CA VAL A 217 3.69 -0.87 -19.39
C VAL A 217 3.75 -1.86 -20.54
N THR A 218 4.69 -1.65 -21.45
CA THR A 218 4.87 -2.46 -22.67
C THR A 218 6.31 -2.91 -22.90
N ASP A 219 7.25 -2.34 -22.15
CA ASP A 219 8.68 -2.52 -22.32
C ASP A 219 9.43 -2.17 -21.01
N LEU A 220 10.75 -2.37 -20.98
CA LEU A 220 11.56 -2.09 -19.80
C LEU A 220 11.52 -0.61 -19.43
N ALA A 221 11.51 0.27 -20.44
CA ALA A 221 11.53 1.71 -20.22
C ALA A 221 10.24 2.21 -19.55
N SER A 222 9.08 1.70 -19.96
CA SER A 222 7.78 2.01 -19.36
C SER A 222 7.63 1.38 -17.98
N ALA A 223 8.13 0.16 -17.76
CA ALA A 223 8.17 -0.44 -16.43
C ALA A 223 9.04 0.37 -15.45
N SER A 224 10.21 0.83 -15.91
CA SER A 224 11.12 1.65 -15.08
C SER A 224 10.49 3.00 -14.73
N ARG A 225 9.78 3.64 -15.66
CA ARG A 225 9.02 4.87 -15.37
C ARG A 225 7.90 4.65 -14.35
N ALA A 226 7.16 3.54 -14.46
CA ALA A 226 6.12 3.19 -13.50
C ALA A 226 6.71 3.01 -12.09
N ILE A 227 7.85 2.32 -11.99
CA ILE A 227 8.60 2.15 -10.73
C ILE A 227 9.09 3.50 -10.18
N GLU A 228 9.64 4.36 -11.04
CA GLU A 228 10.11 5.69 -10.64
C GLU A 228 8.97 6.53 -10.03
N VAL A 229 7.79 6.53 -10.65
CA VAL A 229 6.60 7.20 -10.09
C VAL A 229 6.26 6.69 -8.68
N ILE A 230 6.21 5.37 -8.49
CA ILE A 230 5.87 4.76 -7.19
C ILE A 230 6.88 5.19 -6.12
N VAL A 231 8.17 5.07 -6.42
CA VAL A 231 9.26 5.38 -5.48
C VAL A 231 9.28 6.88 -5.17
N GLU A 232 9.15 7.75 -6.18
CA GLU A 232 9.17 9.20 -5.97
C GLU A 232 7.96 9.69 -5.15
N GLN A 233 6.77 9.12 -5.37
CA GLN A 233 5.58 9.52 -4.62
C GLN A 233 5.61 8.99 -3.18
N GLY A 234 6.07 7.76 -2.94
CA GLY A 234 6.20 7.20 -1.59
C GLY A 234 7.32 7.87 -0.77
N GLU A 235 8.58 7.60 -1.14
CA GLU A 235 9.74 8.02 -0.35
C GLU A 235 10.44 9.29 -0.85
N GLY A 236 10.12 9.76 -2.05
CA GLY A 236 10.75 10.94 -2.66
C GLY A 236 11.99 10.62 -3.47
N ALA A 237 12.36 11.54 -4.36
CA ALA A 237 13.65 11.46 -5.03
C ALA A 237 14.78 11.63 -4.00
N ARG A 238 15.98 11.07 -4.22
CA ARG A 238 17.11 11.11 -3.27
C ARG A 238 17.43 12.55 -2.81
N GLY A 239 16.88 12.95 -1.67
CA GLY A 239 17.06 14.27 -1.06
C GLY A 239 15.89 15.26 -1.24
N ASP A 240 14.82 14.90 -1.95
CA ASP A 240 13.60 15.70 -2.15
C ASP A 240 12.36 14.86 -1.77
N TRP A 241 12.16 14.69 -0.46
CA TRP A 241 11.09 13.86 0.13
C TRP A 241 9.94 14.69 0.70
N VAL A 242 10.01 16.03 0.62
CA VAL A 242 9.04 16.91 1.29
C VAL A 242 7.62 16.70 0.77
N ASP A 243 7.49 16.52 -0.54
CA ASP A 243 6.20 16.32 -1.20
C ASP A 243 5.81 14.83 -1.34
N SER A 244 6.68 13.90 -0.90
CA SER A 244 6.39 12.47 -0.89
C SER A 244 5.48 12.09 0.27
N HIS A 245 4.99 10.84 0.31
CA HIS A 245 4.18 10.33 1.41
C HIS A 245 4.89 10.50 2.75
N PHE A 246 6.16 10.13 2.81
CA PHE A 246 7.01 10.36 4.00
C PHE A 246 6.98 11.81 4.48
N GLY A 247 7.28 12.78 3.61
CA GLY A 247 7.31 14.20 3.99
C GLY A 247 5.94 14.75 4.39
N ARG A 248 4.89 14.29 3.72
CA ARG A 248 3.51 14.66 4.06
C ARG A 248 3.10 14.11 5.42
N PHE A 249 3.46 12.86 5.75
CA PHE A 249 3.22 12.31 7.09
C PHE A 249 4.04 13.03 8.16
N VAL A 250 5.29 13.43 7.88
CA VAL A 250 6.08 14.30 8.77
C VAL A 250 5.33 15.60 9.04
N GLY A 251 4.83 16.29 7.99
CA GLY A 251 4.08 17.53 8.13
C GLY A 251 2.80 17.37 8.97
N VAL A 252 2.05 16.28 8.75
CA VAL A 252 0.85 15.97 9.56
C VAL A 252 1.24 15.70 11.02
N LEU A 253 2.32 14.97 11.28
CA LEU A 253 2.79 14.70 12.64
C LEU A 253 3.24 15.99 13.36
N GLU A 254 3.99 16.86 12.68
CA GLU A 254 4.43 18.13 13.25
C GLU A 254 3.26 19.02 13.68
N ASP A 255 2.25 19.13 12.82
CA ASP A 255 1.04 19.90 13.09
C ASP A 255 0.17 19.26 14.19
N PHE A 256 -0.02 17.93 14.14
CA PHE A 256 -0.68 17.17 15.20
C PHE A 256 -0.02 17.42 16.58
N LEU A 257 1.31 17.37 16.64
CA LEU A 257 2.05 17.64 17.87
C LEU A 257 1.92 19.10 18.31
N ALA A 258 1.80 20.06 17.37
CA ALA A 258 1.53 21.46 17.68
C ALA A 258 0.16 21.64 18.34
N VAL A 259 -0.88 21.02 17.78
CA VAL A 259 -2.23 21.02 18.38
C VAL A 259 -2.20 20.39 19.77
N ARG A 260 -1.54 19.24 19.94
CA ARG A 260 -1.43 18.56 21.25
C ARG A 260 -0.63 19.36 22.29
N ARG A 261 0.34 20.17 21.89
CA ARG A 261 1.04 21.08 22.83
C ARG A 261 0.09 22.13 23.41
N LEU A 262 -0.90 22.58 22.63
CA LEU A 262 -1.91 23.54 23.07
C LEU A 262 -3.02 22.86 23.89
N ASN A 263 -3.42 21.64 23.50
CA ASN A 263 -4.40 20.83 24.19
C ASN A 263 -3.87 19.40 24.41
N PRO A 264 -3.25 19.10 25.57
CA PRO A 264 -2.70 17.76 25.85
C PRO A 264 -3.74 16.63 25.86
N SER A 265 -5.01 16.95 26.11
CA SER A 265 -6.14 16.00 26.07
C SER A 265 -6.78 15.85 24.69
N PHE A 266 -6.26 16.54 23.67
CA PHE A 266 -6.76 16.42 22.32
C PHE A 266 -6.61 14.98 21.80
N ASP A 267 -7.73 14.41 21.38
CA ASP A 267 -7.83 13.10 20.75
C ASP A 267 -8.69 13.23 19.48
N PRO A 268 -8.08 13.18 18.29
CA PRO A 268 -8.79 13.33 17.03
C PRO A 268 -9.53 12.07 16.59
N ALA A 269 -9.23 10.90 17.17
CA ALA A 269 -9.81 9.64 16.73
C ALA A 269 -11.05 9.26 17.56
N ARG A 270 -11.98 8.58 16.90
CA ARG A 270 -13.05 7.81 17.53
C ARG A 270 -12.43 6.58 18.20
N PRO A 271 -13.05 6.06 19.28
CA PRO A 271 -12.51 4.94 20.04
C PRO A 271 -12.75 3.59 19.34
N VAL A 272 -12.18 3.43 18.15
CA VAL A 272 -12.30 2.22 17.33
C VAL A 272 -11.09 1.31 17.52
N ILE A 273 -11.30 0.00 17.34
CA ILE A 273 -10.27 -1.03 17.35
C ILE A 273 -10.40 -1.92 16.11
N PRO A 274 -9.32 -2.55 15.63
CA PRO A 274 -9.41 -3.51 14.54
C PRO A 274 -10.17 -4.77 14.99
N VAL A 275 -11.17 -5.14 14.21
CA VAL A 275 -12.10 -6.24 14.50
C VAL A 275 -12.54 -6.90 13.20
N TYR A 276 -13.03 -8.14 13.29
CA TYR A 276 -13.51 -8.90 12.14
C TYR A 276 -15.04 -9.04 12.14
N VAL A 277 -15.60 -9.08 10.94
CA VAL A 277 -17.02 -9.36 10.73
C VAL A 277 -17.29 -10.87 10.73
N HIS A 278 -16.35 -11.62 10.16
CA HIS A 278 -16.32 -13.09 10.12
C HIS A 278 -15.00 -13.60 10.68
N GLU A 279 -15.01 -14.80 11.24
CA GLU A 279 -13.80 -15.48 11.73
C GLU A 279 -12.84 -15.75 10.55
N PRO A 280 -11.66 -15.14 10.53
CA PRO A 280 -10.68 -15.40 9.48
C PRO A 280 -9.96 -16.75 9.72
N PRO A 281 -9.51 -17.43 8.66
CA PRO A 281 -8.87 -18.75 8.79
C PRO A 281 -7.44 -18.69 9.34
N ASP A 282 -6.81 -17.51 9.35
CA ASP A 282 -5.36 -17.31 9.53
C ASP A 282 -4.99 -16.39 10.71
N VAL A 283 -5.93 -16.15 11.62
CA VAL A 283 -5.76 -15.33 12.83
C VAL A 283 -6.17 -16.14 14.05
N ASP A 284 -5.27 -16.26 15.01
CA ASP A 284 -5.55 -16.85 16.30
C ASP A 284 -6.38 -15.89 17.17
N ASP A 285 -7.44 -16.40 17.81
CA ASP A 285 -8.33 -15.66 18.72
C ASP A 285 -8.85 -14.30 18.18
N PRO A 286 -9.58 -14.30 17.05
CA PRO A 286 -10.05 -13.07 16.41
C PRO A 286 -11.12 -12.34 17.25
N VAL A 287 -11.01 -11.01 17.33
CA VAL A 287 -12.04 -10.17 17.95
C VAL A 287 -13.15 -9.89 16.93
N LEU A 288 -14.36 -10.38 17.19
CA LEU A 288 -15.51 -10.24 16.30
C LEU A 288 -16.42 -9.07 16.68
N ILE A 289 -17.08 -8.48 15.69
CA ILE A 289 -18.15 -7.50 15.92
C ILE A 289 -19.41 -8.21 16.45
N GLU A 290 -19.74 -7.94 17.71
CA GLU A 290 -20.92 -8.52 18.39
C GLU A 290 -22.19 -7.68 18.21
N GLU A 291 -22.07 -6.35 18.13
CA GLU A 291 -23.23 -5.47 18.03
C GLU A 291 -23.93 -5.64 16.66
N PRO A 292 -25.23 -5.99 16.62
CA PRO A 292 -25.90 -6.40 15.39
C PRO A 292 -25.95 -5.34 14.27
N LEU A 293 -26.09 -4.05 14.59
CA LEU A 293 -26.12 -3.00 13.58
C LEU A 293 -24.74 -2.81 12.95
N THR A 294 -23.71 -2.69 13.79
CA THR A 294 -22.30 -2.55 13.42
C THR A 294 -21.85 -3.72 12.56
N ARG A 295 -22.25 -4.95 12.94
CA ARG A 295 -21.94 -6.15 12.16
C ARG A 295 -22.54 -6.10 10.75
N ARG A 296 -23.81 -5.71 10.60
CA ARG A 296 -24.45 -5.60 9.28
C ARG A 296 -23.85 -4.49 8.42
N VAL A 297 -23.43 -3.39 9.03
CA VAL A 297 -22.74 -2.31 8.33
C VAL A 297 -21.34 -2.76 7.90
N GLY A 298 -20.62 -3.50 8.76
CA GLY A 298 -19.35 -4.14 8.43
C GLY A 298 -19.46 -5.19 7.32
N ASP A 299 -20.51 -6.02 7.34
CA ASP A 299 -20.83 -6.97 6.26
C ASP A 299 -21.02 -6.23 4.92
N LEU A 300 -21.81 -5.14 4.94
CA LEU A 300 -22.04 -4.33 3.74
C LEU A 300 -20.73 -3.69 3.23
N PHE A 301 -19.89 -3.17 4.15
CA PHE A 301 -18.60 -2.60 3.79
C PHE A 301 -17.70 -3.66 3.12
N SER A 302 -17.61 -4.84 3.74
CA SER A 302 -16.81 -5.97 3.23
C SER A 302 -17.31 -6.44 1.86
N ALA A 303 -18.63 -6.53 1.66
CA ALA A 303 -19.21 -6.91 0.37
C ALA A 303 -18.94 -5.88 -0.73
N VAL A 304 -19.05 -4.58 -0.43
CA VAL A 304 -18.74 -3.52 -1.40
C VAL A 304 -17.26 -3.53 -1.75
N TYR A 305 -16.39 -3.72 -0.77
CA TYR A 305 -14.95 -3.87 -0.98
C TYR A 305 -14.63 -5.09 -1.86
N GLU A 306 -15.20 -6.26 -1.57
CA GLU A 306 -14.98 -7.48 -2.36
C GLU A 306 -15.44 -7.31 -3.82
N VAL A 307 -16.63 -6.74 -4.04
CA VAL A 307 -17.12 -6.42 -5.40
C VAL A 307 -16.18 -5.44 -6.11
N THR A 308 -15.62 -4.46 -5.39
CA THR A 308 -14.63 -3.52 -5.95
C THR A 308 -13.38 -4.26 -6.44
N LEU A 309 -12.84 -5.19 -5.66
CA LEU A 309 -11.68 -6.01 -6.06
C LEU A 309 -12.01 -6.95 -7.22
N GLN A 310 -13.18 -7.59 -7.23
CA GLN A 310 -13.61 -8.48 -8.31
C GLN A 310 -13.77 -7.72 -9.63
N LEU A 311 -14.32 -6.51 -9.61
CA LEU A 311 -14.46 -5.67 -10.81
C LEU A 311 -13.10 -5.19 -11.33
N GLN A 312 -12.16 -4.86 -10.44
CA GLN A 312 -10.78 -4.54 -10.82
C GLN A 312 -10.08 -5.75 -11.45
N SER A 313 -10.16 -6.92 -10.82
CA SER A 313 -9.63 -8.16 -11.40
C SER A 313 -10.25 -8.45 -12.78
N ARG A 314 -11.58 -8.26 -12.93
CA ARG A 314 -12.26 -8.43 -14.22
C ARG A 314 -11.82 -7.40 -15.26
N TYR A 315 -11.56 -6.17 -14.85
CA TYR A 315 -11.05 -5.13 -15.76
C TYR A 315 -9.70 -5.55 -16.38
N PHE A 316 -8.79 -6.11 -15.59
CA PHE A 316 -7.51 -6.61 -16.08
C PHE A 316 -7.61 -7.96 -16.80
N VAL A 317 -8.47 -8.87 -16.32
CA VAL A 317 -8.72 -10.19 -16.92
C VAL A 317 -10.00 -10.16 -17.74
N HIS A 318 -9.91 -9.61 -18.94
CA HIS A 318 -11.02 -9.50 -19.87
C HIS A 318 -10.75 -10.29 -21.15
N HIS A 319 -11.82 -10.83 -21.75
CA HIS A 319 -11.78 -11.53 -23.03
C HIS A 319 -12.98 -11.11 -23.89
N GLY A 320 -12.73 -10.26 -24.88
CA GLY A 320 -13.73 -9.88 -25.87
C GLY A 320 -14.63 -8.71 -25.46
N GLU A 321 -14.50 -8.19 -24.24
CA GLU A 321 -15.14 -6.94 -23.81
C GLU A 321 -14.83 -5.80 -24.79
N THR A 322 -15.86 -5.03 -25.07
CA THR A 322 -15.76 -3.74 -25.76
C THR A 322 -15.13 -2.68 -24.86
N LEU A 323 -14.68 -1.58 -25.46
CA LEU A 323 -14.16 -0.44 -24.69
C LEU A 323 -15.23 0.17 -23.76
N GLU A 324 -16.51 0.13 -24.16
CA GLU A 324 -17.63 0.63 -23.36
C GLU A 324 -17.89 -0.25 -22.12
N GLU A 325 -17.75 -1.58 -22.26
CA GLU A 325 -17.86 -2.51 -21.13
C GLU A 325 -16.69 -2.33 -20.14
N LEU A 326 -15.46 -2.15 -20.65
CA LEU A 326 -14.30 -1.85 -19.80
C LEU A 326 -14.42 -0.51 -19.06
N ASP A 327 -14.90 0.52 -19.76
CA ASP A 327 -15.22 1.82 -19.16
C ASP A 327 -16.31 1.70 -18.08
N THR A 328 -17.31 0.84 -18.29
CA THR A 328 -18.35 0.55 -17.29
C THR A 328 -17.76 -0.10 -16.05
N LEU A 329 -16.86 -1.08 -16.20
CA LEU A 329 -16.16 -1.71 -15.06
C LEU A 329 -15.37 -0.66 -14.26
N ALA A 330 -14.54 0.13 -14.95
CA ALA A 330 -13.72 1.15 -14.30
C ALA A 330 -14.55 2.23 -13.61
N LYS A 331 -15.60 2.75 -14.26
CA LYS A 331 -16.53 3.73 -13.65
C LYS A 331 -17.23 3.15 -12.44
N THR A 332 -17.64 1.89 -12.48
CA THR A 332 -18.28 1.23 -11.34
C THR A 332 -17.34 1.15 -10.15
N VAL A 333 -16.09 0.72 -10.36
CA VAL A 333 -15.04 0.71 -9.33
C VAL A 333 -14.83 2.11 -8.75
N LYS A 334 -14.63 3.13 -9.59
CA LYS A 334 -14.49 4.53 -9.16
C LYS A 334 -15.69 5.00 -8.34
N HIS A 335 -16.91 4.62 -8.71
CA HIS A 335 -18.12 5.01 -7.99
C HIS A 335 -18.26 4.32 -6.63
N LEU A 336 -17.99 3.01 -6.56
CA LEU A 336 -18.02 2.26 -5.30
C LEU A 336 -17.03 2.86 -4.30
N MET A 337 -15.81 3.18 -4.73
CA MET A 337 -14.81 3.79 -3.87
C MET A 337 -15.21 5.22 -3.44
N ASN A 338 -15.51 6.10 -4.39
CA ASN A 338 -15.70 7.54 -4.12
C ASN A 338 -17.03 7.88 -3.43
N TRP A 339 -18.10 7.16 -3.74
CA TRP A 339 -19.45 7.52 -3.29
C TRP A 339 -20.03 6.56 -2.27
N VAL A 340 -19.58 5.30 -2.24
CA VAL A 340 -20.10 4.29 -1.30
C VAL A 340 -19.13 4.11 -0.14
N MET A 341 -17.93 3.56 -0.39
CA MET A 341 -16.97 3.23 0.67
C MET A 341 -16.52 4.46 1.48
N ARG A 342 -16.23 5.58 0.79
CA ARG A 342 -15.84 6.84 1.43
C ARG A 342 -16.86 7.35 2.46
N ASN A 343 -18.14 7.07 2.25
CA ASN A 343 -19.22 7.45 3.18
C ASN A 343 -19.52 6.36 4.20
N LEU A 344 -19.37 5.09 3.82
CA LEU A 344 -19.69 3.95 4.67
C LEU A 344 -18.66 3.72 5.78
N GLY A 345 -17.37 3.87 5.48
CA GLY A 345 -16.29 3.73 6.48
C GLY A 345 -16.50 4.62 7.72
N PRO A 346 -16.73 5.94 7.57
CA PRO A 346 -16.98 6.81 8.70
C PRO A 346 -18.36 6.66 9.35
N VAL A 347 -19.32 6.01 8.69
CA VAL A 347 -20.55 5.57 9.37
C VAL A 347 -20.23 4.40 10.30
N MET A 348 -19.45 3.43 9.82
CA MET A 348 -19.06 2.26 10.60
C MET A 348 -18.27 2.65 11.87
N THR A 349 -17.37 3.62 11.79
CA THR A 349 -16.58 4.07 12.97
C THR A 349 -17.37 4.88 13.99
N ALA A 350 -18.61 5.27 13.68
CA ALA A 350 -19.49 6.02 14.59
C ALA A 350 -20.52 5.13 15.33
N LEU A 351 -20.57 3.84 15.00
CA LEU A 351 -21.39 2.82 15.67
C LEU A 351 -20.58 2.17 16.79
#